data_AF-A0A9P7KKS2-F1
#
_entry.id   AF-A0A9P7KKS2-F1
#
_cell.length_a   1.000
_cell.length_b   1.000
_cell.length_c   1.000
_cell.angle_alpha   90.00
_cell.angle_beta   90.00
_cell.angle_gamma   90.00
#
_symmetry.space_group_name_H-M   'P 1'
#
loop_
_entity.id
_entity.type
_entity.pdbx_description
1 polymer ?
#
loop_
_entity_poly.entity_id
_entity_poly.type
_entity_poly.pdbx_seq_one_letter_code
_entity_poly.pdbx_strand_id
1 'polypeptide(L)'
;MYRALKSISKSKRPRFQGCFSVVAKKDADHMTRAKLVVDELRKIAKISFEHSKPINPIVGTSKSYHISFNCTCLASRPPKHIAATQPQGDLSSWAGLQTKTTDPELSTRCKGKVMVAAESDTSHFLGIPGQKIIVTIEH
;
A
#
# COMPACT_ATOMS: atom_id res chain seq x y z
N MET A 1 -2.24 16.29 -1.84
CA MET A 1 -2.43 14.91 -1.35
C MET A 1 -1.12 14.14 -1.10
N TYR A 2 -0.31 13.83 -2.13
CA TYR A 2 0.85 12.93 -1.99
C TYR A 2 1.92 13.33 -0.97
N ARG A 3 2.09 14.64 -0.70
CA ARG A 3 2.97 15.11 0.39
C ARG A 3 2.49 14.64 1.77
N ALA A 4 1.18 14.70 2.03
CA ALA A 4 0.59 14.20 3.27
C ALA A 4 0.67 12.67 3.36
N LEU A 5 0.47 11.96 2.24
CA LEU A 5 0.67 10.50 2.19
C LEU A 5 2.13 10.10 2.47
N LYS A 6 3.10 10.88 1.99
CA LYS A 6 4.52 10.65 2.31
C LYS A 6 4.82 10.85 3.80
N SER A 7 4.24 11.85 4.46
CA SER A 7 4.50 12.08 5.88
C SER A 7 3.96 10.95 6.76
N ILE A 8 2.74 10.46 6.48
CA ILE A 8 2.15 9.35 7.24
C ILE A 8 2.83 8.00 6.99
N SER A 9 3.51 7.80 5.86
CA SER A 9 4.16 6.52 5.52
C SER A 9 5.21 6.09 6.56
N LYS A 10 5.75 7.07 7.31
CA LYS A 10 6.72 6.86 8.39
C LYS A 10 6.07 6.49 9.73
N SER A 11 4.74 6.57 9.84
CA SER A 11 4.00 6.19 11.03
C SER A 11 3.94 4.67 11.17
N LYS A 12 4.00 4.17 12.42
CA LYS A 12 3.78 2.74 12.73
C LYS A 12 2.35 2.28 12.44
N ARG A 13 1.39 3.21 12.44
CA ARG A 13 -0.04 2.97 12.18
C ARG A 13 -0.55 4.12 11.31
N PRO A 14 -0.28 4.10 9.99
CA PRO A 14 -0.69 5.19 9.12
C PRO A 14 -2.22 5.26 9.05
N ARG A 15 -2.77 6.42 9.37
CA ARG A 15 -4.19 6.72 9.17
C ARG A 15 -4.31 7.91 8.26
N PHE A 16 -5.16 7.80 7.25
CA PHE A 16 -5.37 8.86 6.28
C PHE A 16 -6.70 8.71 5.58
N GLN A 17 -7.37 9.83 5.40
CA GLN A 17 -8.51 9.93 4.52
C GLN A 17 -8.33 11.22 3.73
N GLY A 18 -8.36 11.11 2.41
CA GLY A 18 -8.23 12.25 1.53
C GLY A 18 -8.98 12.01 0.24
N CYS A 19 -9.44 13.10 -0.35
CA CYS A 19 -10.01 13.06 -1.68
C CYS A 19 -9.50 14.22 -2.53
N PHE A 20 -9.54 14.02 -3.84
CA PHE A 20 -9.25 15.04 -4.84
C PHE A 20 -9.99 14.70 -6.12
N SER A 21 -10.30 15.71 -6.92
CA SER A 21 -10.99 15.54 -8.18
C SER A 21 -10.04 15.80 -9.35
N VAL A 22 -10.21 15.02 -10.41
CA VAL A 22 -9.49 15.20 -11.68
C VAL A 22 -10.50 15.33 -12.81
N VAL A 23 -10.18 16.13 -13.82
CA VAL A 23 -11.03 16.23 -15.02
C VAL A 23 -11.12 14.87 -15.71
N ALA A 24 -12.34 14.45 -16.07
CA ALA A 24 -12.56 13.19 -16.75
C ALA A 24 -11.93 13.21 -18.15
N LYS A 25 -11.29 12.10 -18.52
CA LYS A 25 -10.73 11.90 -19.85
C LYS A 25 -11.41 10.71 -20.51
N LYS A 26 -11.63 10.78 -21.82
CA LYS A 26 -12.24 9.68 -22.59
C LYS A 26 -11.42 8.38 -22.50
N ASP A 27 -10.11 8.50 -22.36
CA ASP A 27 -9.18 7.35 -22.38
C ASP A 27 -8.94 6.73 -20.99
N ALA A 28 -9.56 7.25 -19.93
CA ALA A 28 -9.33 6.80 -18.56
C ALA A 28 -10.65 6.66 -17.80
N ASP A 29 -11.15 5.43 -17.73
CA ASP A 29 -12.30 5.08 -16.91
C ASP A 29 -11.95 5.06 -15.40
N HIS A 30 -12.97 4.85 -14.56
CA HIS A 30 -12.81 4.84 -13.10
C HIS A 30 -11.86 3.73 -12.63
N MET A 31 -11.91 2.56 -13.28
CA MET A 31 -10.99 1.46 -13.01
C MET A 31 -9.54 1.85 -13.27
N THR A 32 -9.25 2.38 -14.46
CA THR A 32 -7.91 2.80 -14.89
C THR A 32 -7.38 3.86 -13.93
N ARG A 33 -8.23 4.82 -13.56
CA ARG A 33 -7.88 5.88 -12.63
C ARG A 33 -7.54 5.36 -11.23
N ALA A 34 -8.36 4.46 -10.68
CA ALA A 34 -8.09 3.85 -9.38
C ALA A 34 -6.78 3.05 -9.39
N LYS A 35 -6.52 2.27 -10.45
CA LYS A 35 -5.26 1.51 -10.62
C LYS A 35 -4.03 2.41 -10.70
N LEU A 36 -4.12 3.55 -11.41
CA LEU A 36 -3.05 4.54 -11.46
C LEU A 36 -2.73 5.08 -10.06
N VAL A 37 -3.77 5.42 -9.29
CA VAL A 37 -3.60 5.93 -7.92
C VAL A 37 -2.98 4.86 -7.01
N VAL A 38 -3.37 3.60 -7.14
CA VAL A 38 -2.72 2.47 -6.44
C VAL A 38 -1.23 2.41 -6.74
N ASP A 39 -0.84 2.55 -8.01
CA ASP A 39 0.56 2.60 -8.41
C ASP A 39 1.31 3.81 -7.83
N GLU A 40 0.67 4.97 -7.78
CA GLU A 40 1.22 6.19 -7.19
C GLU A 40 1.39 6.05 -5.66
N LEU A 41 0.45 5.39 -4.97
CA LEU A 41 0.58 5.10 -3.53
C LEU A 41 1.81 4.25 -3.24
N ARG A 42 2.08 3.26 -4.08
CA ARG A 42 3.27 2.40 -3.98
C ARG A 42 4.55 3.14 -4.35
N LYS A 43 4.60 3.75 -5.55
CA LYS A 43 5.83 4.32 -6.13
C LYS A 43 6.19 5.67 -5.54
N ILE A 44 5.21 6.55 -5.33
CA ILE A 44 5.42 7.93 -4.91
C ILE A 44 5.29 8.06 -3.39
N ALA A 45 4.19 7.57 -2.82
CA ALA A 45 3.94 7.71 -1.37
C ALA A 45 4.67 6.66 -0.52
N LYS A 46 5.19 5.59 -1.14
CA LYS A 46 5.89 4.48 -0.47
C LYS A 46 5.04 3.82 0.64
N ILE A 47 3.72 3.73 0.44
CA ILE A 47 2.84 2.99 1.35
C ILE A 47 2.99 1.49 1.08
N SER A 48 3.20 0.70 2.13
CA SER A 48 3.37 -0.75 2.04
C SER A 48 2.04 -1.49 2.17
N PHE A 49 1.59 -2.16 1.11
CA PHE A 49 0.37 -2.97 1.08
C PHE A 49 0.45 -4.08 0.02
N GLU A 50 -0.40 -5.09 0.14
CA GLU A 50 -0.47 -6.26 -0.76
C GLU A 50 -1.18 -5.89 -2.08
N HIS A 51 -0.56 -5.02 -2.87
CA HIS A 51 -1.12 -4.48 -4.12
C HIS A 51 -1.45 -5.53 -5.19
N SER A 52 -0.88 -6.74 -5.11
CA SER A 52 -1.15 -7.84 -6.04
C SER A 52 -2.41 -8.63 -5.72
N LYS A 53 -2.98 -8.49 -4.51
CA LYS A 53 -4.14 -9.27 -4.05
C LYS A 53 -5.20 -8.36 -3.40
N PRO A 54 -6.16 -7.85 -4.18
CA PRO A 54 -7.28 -7.11 -3.61
C PRO A 54 -8.14 -8.01 -2.70
N ILE A 55 -8.67 -7.44 -1.61
CA ILE A 55 -9.42 -8.16 -0.56
C ILE A 55 -10.83 -8.53 -1.04
N ASN A 56 -11.50 -7.61 -1.71
CA ASN A 56 -12.90 -7.73 -2.09
C ASN A 56 -13.03 -7.90 -3.61
N PRO A 57 -14.14 -8.47 -4.10
CA PRO A 57 -14.46 -8.38 -5.51
C PRO A 57 -14.42 -6.91 -5.92
N ILE A 58 -13.75 -6.66 -7.03
CA ILE A 58 -13.70 -5.34 -7.65
C ILE A 58 -15.16 -4.93 -7.95
N VAL A 59 -15.71 -4.01 -7.15
CA VAL A 59 -17.05 -3.49 -7.39
C VAL A 59 -16.90 -2.30 -8.33
N GLY A 60 -17.08 -2.58 -9.61
CA GLY A 60 -17.10 -1.59 -10.68
C GLY A 60 -18.52 -1.41 -11.20
N THR A 61 -18.97 -0.16 -11.27
CA THR A 61 -20.12 0.27 -12.06
C THR A 61 -19.63 1.27 -13.11
N SER A 62 -20.52 1.68 -14.02
CA SER A 62 -20.20 2.79 -14.93
C SER A 62 -19.94 4.12 -14.21
N LYS A 63 -20.34 4.25 -12.94
CA LYS A 63 -20.25 5.49 -12.15
C LYS A 63 -19.22 5.45 -11.04
N SER A 64 -18.73 4.27 -10.65
CA SER A 64 -17.76 4.13 -9.57
C SER A 64 -16.94 2.87 -9.70
N TYR A 65 -15.74 2.90 -9.13
CA TYR A 65 -14.86 1.75 -9.02
C TYR A 65 -14.13 1.78 -7.68
N HIS A 66 -14.19 0.67 -6.95
CA HIS A 66 -13.57 0.54 -5.63
C HIS A 66 -12.61 -0.64 -5.59
N ILE A 67 -11.43 -0.42 -5.00
CA ILE A 67 -10.42 -1.47 -4.79
C ILE A 67 -9.79 -1.32 -3.40
N SER A 68 -9.62 -2.47 -2.72
CA SER A 68 -9.14 -2.53 -1.34
C SER A 68 -8.03 -3.57 -1.20
N PHE A 69 -7.01 -3.27 -0.40
CA PHE A 69 -5.84 -4.13 -0.18
C PHE A 69 -5.50 -4.26 1.30
N ASN A 70 -4.89 -5.38 1.67
CA ASN A 70 -4.35 -5.57 3.01
C ASN A 70 -3.08 -4.73 3.16
N CYS A 71 -2.99 -3.96 4.25
CA CYS A 71 -1.75 -3.26 4.57
C CYS A 71 -0.68 -4.25 5.06
N THR A 72 0.59 -3.95 4.76
CA THR A 72 1.73 -4.82 5.10
C THR A 72 2.81 -4.06 5.89
N CYS A 73 2.48 -2.89 6.47
CA CYS A 73 3.46 -2.07 7.19
C CYS A 73 4.11 -2.77 8.41
N LEU A 74 3.44 -3.77 8.99
CA LEU A 74 3.98 -4.61 10.08
C LEU A 74 4.49 -5.98 9.59
N ALA A 75 4.29 -6.33 8.32
CA ALA A 75 4.61 -7.66 7.77
C ALA A 75 6.08 -7.83 7.39
N SER A 76 6.91 -6.80 7.52
CA SER A 76 8.33 -6.89 7.18
C SER A 76 9.18 -6.09 8.16
N ARG A 77 9.64 -6.75 9.24
CA ARG A 77 11.06 -6.60 9.51
C ARG A 77 11.75 -7.41 8.40
N PRO A 78 12.46 -6.81 7.44
CA PRO A 78 13.43 -7.60 6.71
C PRO A 78 14.29 -8.29 7.77
N PRO A 79 14.65 -9.58 7.61
CA PRO A 79 15.72 -10.12 8.44
C PRO A 79 16.84 -9.10 8.33
N LYS A 80 17.29 -8.55 9.46
CA LYS A 80 18.56 -7.83 9.47
C LYS A 80 19.49 -8.85 8.83
N HIS A 81 19.91 -8.60 7.59
CA HIS A 81 21.12 -9.23 7.09
C HIS A 81 22.13 -8.82 8.15
N ILE A 82 22.42 -9.74 9.07
CA ILE A 82 23.64 -9.71 9.83
C ILE A 82 24.66 -9.57 8.72
N ALA A 83 25.28 -8.39 8.65
CA ALA A 83 26.31 -8.14 7.68
C ALA A 83 27.28 -9.29 7.88
N ALA A 84 27.40 -10.15 6.87
CA ALA A 84 28.46 -11.14 6.86
C ALA A 84 29.72 -10.31 6.72
N THR A 85 30.32 -9.95 7.85
CA THR A 85 31.74 -9.67 7.93
C THR A 85 32.39 -10.88 7.30
N GLN A 86 32.96 -10.73 6.10
CA GLN A 86 33.70 -11.79 5.43
C GLN A 86 34.72 -12.35 6.42
N PRO A 87 34.63 -13.63 6.82
CA PRO A 87 35.74 -14.29 7.47
C PRO A 87 36.70 -14.71 6.35
N GLN A 88 37.93 -14.18 6.36
CA GLN A 88 39.03 -14.87 5.71
C GLN A 88 39.06 -16.31 6.24
N GLY A 89 39.19 -17.26 5.32
CA GLY A 89 38.91 -18.66 5.56
C GLY A 89 39.66 -19.25 6.76
N ASP A 90 38.92 -20.02 7.55
CA ASP A 90 39.47 -21.17 8.26
C ASP A 90 38.36 -22.21 8.44
N LEU A 91 38.60 -23.44 8.00
CA LEU A 91 37.63 -24.55 7.87
C LEU A 91 37.47 -25.33 9.19
N SER A 92 37.40 -24.63 10.33
CA SER A 92 37.61 -25.25 11.63
C SER A 92 36.67 -24.74 12.73
N SER A 93 35.34 -24.81 12.57
CA SER A 93 34.44 -24.80 13.74
C SER A 93 33.06 -25.42 13.44
N TRP A 94 33.06 -26.71 13.15
CA TRP A 94 31.85 -27.53 13.14
C TRP A 94 31.60 -28.06 14.57
N ALA A 95 31.32 -27.17 15.53
CA ALA A 95 30.88 -27.57 16.87
C ALA A 95 30.30 -26.38 17.63
N GLY A 96 28.99 -26.43 17.87
CA GLY A 96 28.36 -25.66 18.95
C GLY A 96 27.88 -24.26 18.56
N LEU A 97 26.71 -24.19 17.93
CA LEU A 97 25.73 -23.20 18.36
C LEU A 97 24.35 -23.79 18.14
N GLN A 98 23.71 -24.18 19.25
CA GLN A 98 22.28 -24.41 19.30
C GLN A 98 21.60 -23.14 18.78
N THR A 99 21.07 -23.19 17.56
CA THR A 99 20.08 -22.22 17.13
C THR A 99 18.88 -22.43 18.04
N LYS A 100 18.76 -21.58 19.06
CA LYS A 100 17.48 -21.31 19.71
C LYS A 100 16.46 -21.12 18.59
N THR A 101 15.60 -22.11 18.43
CA THR A 101 14.34 -22.03 17.72
C THR A 101 13.55 -20.95 18.44
N THR A 102 13.75 -19.69 18.08
CA THR A 102 12.75 -18.66 18.36
C THR A 102 11.55 -19.05 17.52
N ASP A 103 10.52 -19.53 18.21
CA ASP A 103 9.19 -19.77 17.68
C ASP A 103 8.81 -18.73 16.61
N PRO A 104 8.30 -19.15 15.44
CA PRO A 104 7.69 -18.24 14.48
C PRO A 104 6.28 -17.81 14.92
N GLU A 105 6.01 -17.80 16.23
CA GLU A 105 4.69 -17.50 16.77
C GLU A 105 4.52 -15.98 16.89
N LEU A 106 3.54 -15.47 16.14
CA LEU A 106 3.05 -14.08 16.14
C LEU A 106 3.96 -13.03 15.50
N SER A 107 4.36 -13.23 14.23
CA SER A 107 4.36 -12.07 13.33
C SER A 107 2.93 -11.54 13.29
N THR A 108 2.66 -10.48 14.07
CA THR A 108 1.31 -9.91 14.19
C THR A 108 0.94 -9.36 12.81
N ARG A 109 0.15 -10.14 12.04
CA ARG A 109 -0.27 -9.71 10.70
C ARG A 109 -1.00 -8.39 10.86
N CYS A 110 -0.52 -7.40 10.11
CA CYS A 110 -1.19 -6.13 9.97
C CYS A 110 -2.65 -6.35 9.53
N LYS A 111 -3.62 -5.81 10.28
CA LYS A 111 -5.05 -5.84 9.94
C LYS A 111 -5.53 -4.55 9.26
N GLY A 112 -4.61 -3.63 8.97
CA GLY A 112 -4.91 -2.37 8.30
C GLY A 112 -5.33 -2.59 6.86
N LYS A 113 -6.03 -1.61 6.29
CA LYS A 113 -6.57 -1.64 4.93
C LYS A 113 -6.19 -0.38 4.18
N VAL A 114 -5.94 -0.52 2.89
CA VAL A 114 -5.78 0.58 1.93
C VAL A 114 -6.92 0.48 0.93
N MET A 115 -7.71 1.53 0.80
CA MET A 115 -8.84 1.61 -0.12
C MET A 115 -8.64 2.78 -1.07
N VAL A 116 -8.89 2.53 -2.35
CA VAL A 116 -8.92 3.54 -3.40
C VAL A 116 -10.26 3.43 -4.11
N ALA A 117 -10.97 4.55 -4.19
CA ALA A 117 -12.20 4.67 -4.96
C ALA A 117 -12.05 5.76 -6.02
N ALA A 118 -12.64 5.53 -7.19
CA ALA A 118 -12.83 6.50 -8.24
C ALA A 118 -14.33 6.58 -8.57
N GLU A 119 -14.91 7.76 -8.49
CA GLU A 119 -16.35 8.01 -8.65
C GLU A 119 -16.58 9.15 -9.63
N SER A 120 -17.72 9.15 -10.33
CA SER A 120 -18.12 10.28 -11.16
C SER A 120 -18.27 11.55 -10.32
N ASP A 121 -17.74 12.67 -10.83
CA ASP A 121 -17.81 13.96 -10.16
C ASP A 121 -18.39 15.02 -11.10
N THR A 122 -19.43 15.71 -10.66
CA THR A 122 -20.08 16.81 -11.40
C THR A 122 -20.03 18.12 -10.61
N SER A 123 -19.16 18.23 -9.61
CA SER A 123 -19.05 19.40 -8.75
C SER A 123 -18.43 20.64 -9.42
N HIS A 124 -17.85 20.48 -10.62
CA HIS A 124 -17.25 21.60 -11.34
C HIS A 124 -18.31 22.63 -11.76
N PHE A 125 -18.13 23.89 -11.40
CA PHE A 125 -19.10 24.98 -11.64
C PHE A 125 -19.47 25.19 -13.12
N LEU A 126 -18.56 24.92 -14.06
CA LEU A 126 -18.84 24.95 -15.51
C LEU A 126 -19.46 23.65 -16.07
N GLY A 127 -19.86 22.69 -15.23
CA GLY A 127 -20.43 21.41 -15.67
C GLY A 127 -19.42 20.47 -16.34
N ILE A 128 -18.12 20.69 -16.15
CA ILE A 128 -17.07 19.82 -16.70
C ILE A 128 -17.07 18.50 -15.92
N PRO A 129 -17.22 17.34 -16.59
CA PRO A 129 -17.21 16.05 -15.91
C PRO A 129 -15.84 15.77 -15.30
N GLY A 130 -15.85 15.29 -14.07
CA GLY A 130 -14.68 14.89 -13.31
C GLY A 130 -14.75 13.45 -12.82
N GLN A 131 -13.66 13.02 -12.21
CA GLN A 131 -13.55 11.80 -11.43
C GLN A 131 -13.03 12.18 -10.05
N LYS A 132 -13.83 11.92 -9.02
CA LYS A 132 -13.43 12.08 -7.63
C LYS A 132 -12.67 10.84 -7.19
N ILE A 133 -11.46 11.05 -6.71
CA ILE A 133 -10.61 10.00 -6.16
C ILE A 133 -10.64 10.10 -4.65
N ILE A 134 -10.90 8.97 -3.99
CA ILE A 134 -10.91 8.86 -2.54
C ILE A 134 -9.85 7.83 -2.15
N VAL A 135 -8.95 8.22 -1.26
CA VAL A 135 -7.92 7.35 -0.71
C VAL A 135 -8.12 7.28 0.79
N THR A 136 -8.30 6.06 1.28
CA THR A 136 -8.45 5.76 2.70
C THR A 136 -7.41 4.74 3.13
N ILE A 137 -6.69 5.04 4.20
CA ILE A 137 -5.71 4.16 4.84
C ILE A 137 -6.12 4.05 6.31
N GLU A 138 -6.44 2.84 6.74
CA GLU A 138 -6.92 2.55 8.09
C GLU A 138 -6.04 1.51 8.77
N HIS A 139 -5.78 1.75 10.06
CA HIS A 139 -4.88 0.96 10.89
C HIS A 139 -5.25 0.99 12.37
#